data_AF-A0A0F9M169-F1
#
_entry.id   AF-A0A0F9M169-F1
#
_cell.length_a   1.000
_cell.length_b   1.000
_cell.length_c   1.000
_cell.angle_alpha   90.00
_cell.angle_beta   90.00
_cell.angle_gamma   90.00
#
_symmetry.space_group_name_H-M   'P 1'
#
loop_
_entity.id
_entity.type
_entity.pdbx_description
1 polymer ?
#
loop_
_entity_poly.entity_id
_entity_poly.type
_entity_poly.pdbx_seq_one_letter_code
_entity_poly.pdbx_strand_id
1 'polypeptide(L)' 'MAKSKTIRVTPNVQKCLEELKAVVKSMPAGEKKERAEGVISYLSSTFKGKPQPGQGRACGGGRLVIK' A
#
# COMPACT_ATOMS: atom_id res chain seq x y z
N MET A 1 9.25 13.30 -20.03
CA MET A 1 9.82 12.77 -18.77
C MET A 1 8.71 12.71 -17.73
N ALA A 2 8.36 11.53 -17.21
CA ALA A 2 7.35 11.41 -16.17
C ALA A 2 7.84 12.16 -14.92
N LYS A 3 7.14 13.22 -14.53
CA LYS A 3 7.44 13.97 -13.31
C LYS A 3 7.35 12.99 -12.14
N SER A 4 8.48 12.64 -11.54
CA SER A 4 8.57 11.82 -10.34
C SER A 4 7.79 12.51 -9.22
N LYS A 5 6.56 12.04 -8.97
CA LYS A 5 5.77 12.48 -7.83
C LYS A 5 6.28 11.72 -6.61
N THR A 6 7.13 12.36 -5.82
CA THR A 6 7.52 11.82 -4.51
C THR A 6 6.32 11.90 -3.57
N ILE A 7 5.67 10.77 -3.33
CA ILE A 7 4.63 10.67 -2.31
C ILE A 7 5.35 10.64 -0.96
N ARG A 8 5.19 11.71 -0.16
CA ARG A 8 5.64 11.73 1.22
C ARG A 8 4.72 10.83 2.03
N VAL A 9 5.24 9.69 2.45
CA VAL A 9 4.56 8.82 3.40
C VAL A 9 4.53 9.56 4.74
N THR A 10 3.32 9.85 5.25
CA THR A 10 3.17 10.41 6.59
C THR A 10 3.19 9.28 7.64
N PRO A 11 3.52 9.58 8.91
CA PRO A 11 3.51 8.58 9.99
C PRO A 11 2.18 7.83 10.12
N ASN A 12 1.07 8.49 9.75
CA ASN A 12 -0.26 7.88 9.73
C ASN A 12 -0.36 6.72 8.74
N VAL A 13 0.21 6.88 7.54
CA VAL A 13 0.18 5.84 6.50
C VAL A 13 1.06 4.65 6.91
N GLN A 14 2.15 4.89 7.64
CA GLN A 14 2.99 3.82 8.19
C GLN A 14 2.23 3.02 9.27
N LYS A 15 1.50 3.69 10.17
CA LYS A 15 0.63 3.01 11.14
C LYS A 15 -0.45 2.18 10.47
N CYS A 16 -1.11 2.69 9.43
CA CYS A 16 -2.12 1.92 8.68
C CYS A 16 -1.55 0.62 8.09
N LEU A 17 -0.29 0.63 7.63
CA LEU A 17 0.38 -0.57 7.13
C LEU A 17 0.63 -1.59 8.26
N GLU A 18 0.96 -1.13 9.46
CA GLU A 18 1.15 -2.01 10.62
C GLU A 18 -0.17 -2.65 11.07
N GLU A 19 -1.25 -1.88 11.10
CA GLU A 19 -2.59 -2.41 11.40
C GLU A 19 -3.04 -3.43 10.35
N LEU A 20 -2.84 -3.12 9.06
CA LEU A 20 -3.11 -4.08 7.98
C LEU A 20 -2.31 -5.38 8.13
N LYS A 21 -1.03 -5.30 8.53
CA LYS A 21 -0.20 -6.48 8.83
C LYS A 21 -0.77 -7.30 9.98
N ALA A 22 -1.22 -6.64 11.05
CA ALA A 22 -1.81 -7.32 12.20
C ALA A 22 -3.10 -8.05 11.81
N VAL A 23 -3.98 -7.41 11.02
CA VAL A 23 -5.23 -8.00 10.54
C VAL A 23 -4.96 -9.20 9.65
N VAL A 24 -4.07 -9.08 8.67
CA VAL A 24 -3.74 -10.17 7.73
C VAL A 24 -3.10 -11.36 8.44
N LYS A 25 -2.29 -11.13 9.47
CA LYS A 25 -1.72 -12.19 10.29
C LYS A 25 -2.81 -13.05 10.95
N SER A 26 -3.87 -12.42 11.43
CA SER A 26 -5.02 -13.05 12.07
C SER A 26 -6.04 -13.67 11.10
N MET A 27 -5.89 -13.46 9.79
CA MET A 27 -6.78 -14.07 8.79
C MET A 27 -6.54 -15.59 8.67
N PRO A 28 -7.60 -16.38 8.40
CA PRO A 28 -7.46 -17.78 8.05
C PRO A 28 -6.66 -17.95 6.77
N ALA A 29 -5.94 -19.08 6.65
CA ALA A 29 -5.21 -19.41 5.43
C ALA A 29 -6.16 -19.57 4.24
N GLY A 30 -5.72 -19.12 3.07
CA GLY A 30 -6.47 -19.19 1.81
C GLY A 30 -6.13 -18.03 0.88
N GLU A 31 -6.70 -18.04 -0.32
CA GLU A 31 -6.37 -17.08 -1.40
C GLU A 31 -6.47 -15.61 -0.97
N LYS A 32 -7.44 -15.28 -0.11
CA LYS A 32 -7.62 -13.90 0.38
C LYS A 32 -6.45 -13.43 1.25
N LYS A 33 -5.90 -14.33 2.07
CA LYS A 33 -4.73 -14.04 2.91
C LYS A 33 -3.48 -13.87 2.03
N GLU A 34 -3.25 -14.79 1.10
CA GLU A 34 -2.11 -14.73 0.18
C GLU A 34 -2.11 -13.44 -0.66
N ARG A 35 -3.28 -13.05 -1.20
CA ARG A 35 -3.42 -11.78 -1.91
C ARG A 35 -3.15 -10.58 -1.02
N ALA A 36 -3.64 -10.60 0.23
CA ALA A 36 -3.42 -9.51 1.17
C ALA A 36 -1.94 -9.39 1.59
N GLU A 37 -1.24 -10.51 1.78
CA GLU A 37 0.21 -10.55 2.01
C GLU A 37 1.00 -10.00 0.83
N GLY A 38 0.58 -10.34 -0.40
CA GLY A 38 1.14 -9.77 -1.63
C GLY A 38 0.99 -8.23 -1.69
N VAL A 39 -0.18 -7.71 -1.33
CA VAL A 39 -0.44 -6.26 -1.27
C VAL A 39 0.42 -5.59 -0.18
N ILE A 40 0.53 -6.19 1.00
CA ILE A 40 1.37 -5.68 2.09
C ILE A 40 2.84 -5.65 1.69
N SER A 41 3.32 -6.69 0.99
CA SER A 41 4.70 -6.78 0.51
C SER A 41 4.99 -5.70 -0.55
N TYR A 42 4.05 -5.52 -1.49
CA TYR A 42 4.10 -4.47 -2.49
C TYR A 42 4.16 -3.07 -1.86
N LEU A 43 3.27 -2.78 -0.91
CA LEU A 43 3.25 -1.53 -0.15
C LEU A 43 4.55 -1.37 0.64
N SER A 44 4.96 -2.36 1.44
CA SER A 44 6.18 -2.28 2.27
C SER A 44 7.43 -1.96 1.44
N SER A 45 7.52 -2.43 0.20
CA SER A 45 8.62 -2.11 -0.72
C SER A 45 8.63 -0.63 -1.13
N THR A 46 7.46 -0.01 -1.32
CA THR A 46 7.31 1.43 -1.57
C THR A 46 7.83 2.27 -0.42
N PHE A 47 7.49 1.90 0.82
CA PHE A 47 7.94 2.61 2.01
C PHE A 47 9.46 2.55 2.16
N LYS A 48 10.09 1.47 1.67
CA LYS A 48 11.55 1.32 1.61
C LYS A 48 12.20 2.08 0.44
N GLY A 49 11.42 2.85 -0.32
CA GLY A 49 11.90 3.62 -1.47
C GLY A 49 12.21 2.77 -2.70
N LYS A 50 11.81 1.49 -2.74
CA LYS A 50 11.96 0.68 -3.96
C LYS A 50 10.96 1.18 -5.01
N PRO A 51 11.42 1.46 -6.25
CA PRO A 51 10.52 1.77 -7.34
C PRO A 51 9.51 0.64 -7.52
N GLN A 52 8.22 0.98 -7.52
CA GLN A 52 7.19 0.00 -7.77
C GLN A 52 7.09 -0.25 -9.27
N PRO A 53 7.22 -1.51 -9.73
CA PRO A 53 7.11 -1.84 -11.16
C PRO A 53 5.67 -1.68 -11.71
N GLY A 54 4.70 -1.43 -10.83
CA GLY A 54 3.29 -1.27 -11.20
C GLY A 54 2.93 0.19 -11.48
N GLN A 55 2.53 0.47 -12.73
CA GLN A 55 1.68 1.63 -13.00
C GLN A 55 0.26 1.26 -12.53
N GLY A 56 -0.18 1.81 -11.39
CA GLY A 56 -1.61 1.80 -11.10
C GLY A 56 -2.35 2.48 -12.25
N ARG A 57 -3.42 1.86 -12.77
CA ARG A 57 -4.22 2.41 -13.90
C ARG A 57 -4.68 3.86 -13.66
N ALA A 58 -4.79 4.26 -12.40
CA ALA A 58 -4.89 5.65 -12.00
C ALA A 58 -4.41 5.80 -10.54
N CYS A 59 -3.50 6.74 -10.26
CA CYS A 59 -3.65 7.54 -9.05
C CYS A 59 -4.63 8.65 -9.42
N GLY A 60 -5.92 8.32 -9.44
CA GLY A 60 -6.95 9.31 -9.70
C GLY A 60 -6.78 10.42 -8.67
N GLY A 61 -6.73 11.68 -9.10
CA GLY A 61 -6.68 12.87 -8.25
C GLY A 61 -7.97 13.08 -7.43
N GLY A 62 -8.65 12.00 -7.05
CA GLY A 62 -9.80 12.01 -6.18
C GLY A 62 -9.32 12.27 -4.77
N ARG A 63 -9.64 13.47 -4.28
CA ARG A 63 -9.68 13.76 -2.85
C ARG A 63 -10.63 12.73 -2.23
N LEU A 64 -10.10 11.68 -1.59
CA LEU A 64 -10.87 10.75 -0.79
C LEU A 64 -11.44 11.56 0.39
N VAL A 65 -12.65 12.09 0.20
CA VAL A 65 -13.44 12.66 1.28
C VAL A 65 -14.05 11.48 2.02
N ILE A 66 -13.46 11.15 3.15
CA ILE A 66 -14.08 10.24 4.13
C ILE A 66 -15.19 11.07 4.79
N LYS A 67 -16.45 10.71 4.55
CA LYS A 67 -17.62 11.28 5.21
C LYS A 67 -17.94 10.48 6.46
#